data_AF-A0A1C5ITX0-F1
#
_entry.id   AF-A0A1C5ITX0-F1
#
_cell.length_a   1.000
_cell.length_b   1.000
_cell.length_c   1.000
_cell.angle_alpha   90.00
_cell.angle_beta   90.00
_cell.angle_gamma   90.00
#
_symmetry.space_group_name_H-M   'P 1'
#
loop_
_entity.id
_entity.type
_entity.pdbx_description
1 polymer ?
#
loop_
_entity_poly.entity_id
_entity_poly.type
_entity_poly.pdbx_seq_one_letter_code
_entity_poly.pdbx_strand_id
1 'polypeptide(L)'
;MVSAGAVLTVTLTACSVFGQDGGESTREPKGTAVTASPAVARVSLVQKLGQDGPLRSLNVEPDGRWECDDCAGDGVTSTGSLDPERLKRLHGLLADPRLAQETDEVRKYKATCIDSLTSSLLTSVGLITSQDCPGEERPPVAHEILLLLTQATPAEPTA
;
A
#
# COMPACT_ATOMS: atom_id res chain seq x y z
N MET A 1 -28.41 54.63 6.01
CA MET A 1 -28.72 53.91 4.75
C MET A 1 -28.56 52.42 5.03
N VAL A 2 -29.64 51.66 4.90
CA VAL A 2 -29.72 50.22 5.19
C VAL A 2 -29.69 49.46 3.86
N SER A 3 -28.81 48.47 3.73
CA SER A 3 -28.85 47.40 2.71
C SER A 3 -28.12 46.18 3.34
N ALA A 4 -28.79 45.14 3.85
CA ALA A 4 -29.48 44.03 3.16
C ALA A 4 -28.59 43.39 2.07
N GLY A 5 -28.16 42.13 2.07
CA GLY A 5 -28.57 40.92 2.78
C GLY A 5 -28.87 39.83 1.75
N ALA A 6 -28.11 38.72 1.73
CA ALA A 6 -28.54 37.46 1.13
C ALA A 6 -27.66 36.30 1.64
N VAL A 7 -28.18 35.53 2.59
CA VAL A 7 -27.64 34.24 3.04
C VAL A 7 -28.41 33.17 2.28
N LEU A 8 -27.74 32.33 1.47
CA LEU A 8 -28.37 31.17 0.84
C LEU A 8 -28.34 29.99 1.83
N THR A 9 -29.51 29.62 2.33
CA THR A 9 -29.78 28.37 3.04
C THR A 9 -30.31 27.33 2.03
N VAL A 10 -29.60 26.22 1.88
CA VAL A 10 -30.07 25.07 1.07
C VAL A 10 -30.71 24.06 2.02
N THR A 11 -32.03 23.95 1.97
CA THR A 11 -32.81 22.88 2.62
C THR A 11 -33.04 21.76 1.61
N LEU A 12 -32.52 20.57 1.88
CA LEU A 12 -32.81 19.36 1.11
C LEU A 12 -33.98 18.59 1.76
N THR A 13 -35.10 18.61 1.06
CA THR A 13 -36.37 17.97 1.41
C THR A 13 -36.31 16.47 1.17
N ALA A 14 -36.70 15.68 2.17
CA ALA A 14 -36.88 14.24 2.09
C ALA A 14 -38.06 13.88 1.16
N CYS A 15 -37.86 12.94 0.24
CA CYS A 15 -38.93 12.29 -0.52
C CYS A 15 -39.06 10.84 -0.07
N SER A 16 -40.07 10.57 0.76
CA SER A 16 -40.56 9.22 1.07
C SER A 16 -41.65 8.87 0.06
N VAL A 17 -41.44 7.84 -0.76
CA VAL A 17 -42.53 7.16 -1.48
C VAL A 17 -42.47 5.69 -1.12
N PHE A 18 -43.40 5.28 -0.28
CA PHE A 18 -43.77 3.88 -0.07
C PHE A 18 -44.62 3.42 -1.27
N GLY A 19 -44.24 2.28 -1.85
CA GLY A 19 -45.04 1.55 -2.83
C GLY A 19 -44.70 0.07 -2.71
N GLN A 20 -45.47 -0.63 -1.88
CA GLN A 20 -45.45 -2.08 -1.71
C GLN A 20 -46.56 -2.66 -2.57
N ASP A 21 -46.23 -3.61 -3.45
CA ASP A 21 -47.08 -4.78 -3.71
C ASP A 21 -46.31 -5.86 -4.47
N GLY A 22 -46.53 -7.10 -4.05
CA GLY A 22 -45.74 -8.26 -4.37
C GLY A 22 -45.87 -8.78 -5.81
N GLY A 23 -44.76 -9.33 -6.29
CA GLY A 23 -44.68 -10.16 -7.48
C GLY A 23 -43.44 -11.03 -7.37
N GLU A 24 -43.64 -12.27 -6.91
CA GLU A 24 -42.64 -13.34 -6.92
C GLU A 24 -42.12 -13.54 -8.35
N SER A 25 -40.84 -13.23 -8.58
CA SER A 25 -40.12 -13.67 -9.77
C SER A 25 -38.64 -13.80 -9.42
N THR A 26 -38.25 -15.03 -9.14
CA THR A 26 -36.89 -15.54 -9.08
C THR A 26 -36.01 -14.95 -10.19
N ARG A 27 -35.13 -14.02 -9.82
CA ARG A 27 -33.81 -13.85 -10.45
C ARG A 27 -32.82 -13.49 -9.36
N GLU A 28 -31.95 -14.45 -9.05
CA GLU A 28 -30.68 -14.21 -8.37
C GLU A 28 -30.03 -12.94 -8.93
N PRO A 29 -29.67 -11.95 -8.10
CA PRO A 29 -28.68 -10.99 -8.51
C PRO A 29 -27.36 -11.74 -8.60
N LYS A 30 -26.99 -12.13 -9.82
CA LYS A 30 -25.61 -12.40 -10.22
C LYS A 30 -24.84 -11.08 -10.16
N GLY A 31 -24.70 -10.55 -8.95
CA GLY A 31 -23.68 -9.59 -8.63
C GLY A 31 -22.40 -10.39 -8.60
N THR A 32 -21.53 -10.17 -9.58
CA THR A 32 -20.13 -10.56 -9.50
C THR A 32 -19.65 -10.17 -8.12
N ALA A 33 -19.51 -11.16 -7.24
CA ALA A 33 -18.67 -11.02 -6.08
C ALA A 33 -17.30 -10.69 -6.65
N VAL A 34 -16.94 -9.41 -6.64
CA VAL A 34 -15.55 -9.07 -6.47
C VAL A 34 -15.27 -9.59 -5.07
N THR A 35 -14.90 -10.87 -5.01
CA THR A 35 -14.25 -11.44 -3.85
C THR A 35 -13.19 -10.42 -3.49
N ALA A 36 -13.38 -9.70 -2.38
CA ALA A 36 -12.35 -8.82 -1.87
C ALA A 36 -11.16 -9.75 -1.64
N SER A 37 -10.22 -9.72 -2.59
CA SER A 37 -8.98 -10.47 -2.47
C SER A 37 -8.39 -10.10 -1.12
N PRO A 38 -7.88 -11.08 -0.37
CA PRO A 38 -7.50 -10.86 1.00
C PRO A 38 -6.41 -9.76 1.04
N ALA A 39 -6.77 -8.59 1.57
CA ALA A 39 -5.87 -7.44 1.70
C ALA A 39 -4.60 -7.77 2.51
N VAL A 40 -4.61 -8.89 3.23
CA VAL A 40 -3.48 -9.46 3.98
C VAL A 40 -2.27 -9.84 3.13
N ALA A 41 -2.38 -9.88 1.80
CA ALA A 41 -1.25 -10.21 0.92
C ALA A 41 -0.75 -9.04 0.06
N ARG A 42 -1.35 -7.85 0.13
CA ARG A 42 -0.83 -6.67 -0.56
C ARG A 42 0.31 -6.06 0.24
N VAL A 43 1.37 -5.67 -0.44
CA VAL A 43 2.49 -4.91 0.15
C VAL A 43 2.88 -3.75 -0.75
N SER A 44 3.18 -2.61 -0.14
CA SER A 44 3.78 -1.46 -0.81
C SER A 44 5.14 -1.16 -0.19
N LEU A 45 6.12 -0.82 -1.00
CA LEU A 45 7.43 -0.34 -0.60
C LEU A 45 7.58 1.09 -1.12
N VAL A 46 7.89 2.02 -0.21
CA VAL A 46 8.24 3.40 -0.56
C VAL A 46 9.69 3.62 -0.15
N GLN A 47 10.50 4.16 -1.06
CA GLN A 47 11.90 4.46 -0.80
C GLN A 47 12.22 5.90 -1.15
N LYS A 48 13.08 6.52 -0.34
CA LYS A 48 13.59 7.86 -0.58
C LYS A 48 15.02 7.99 -0.07
N LEU A 49 15.90 8.56 -0.88
CA LEU A 49 17.27 8.88 -0.48
C LEU A 49 17.33 10.31 0.08
N GLY A 50 17.65 10.45 1.36
CA GLY A 50 17.69 11.74 2.04
C GLY A 50 16.35 12.50 2.03
N GLN A 51 16.38 13.79 2.35
CA GLN A 51 15.16 14.59 2.48
C GLN A 51 14.59 15.08 1.14
N ASP A 52 15.44 15.30 0.15
CA ASP A 52 15.05 15.90 -1.13
C ASP A 52 15.16 14.94 -2.32
N GLY A 53 15.54 13.68 -2.09
CA GLY A 53 15.64 12.68 -3.14
C GLY A 53 14.29 12.30 -3.75
N PRO A 54 14.29 11.76 -4.99
CA PRO A 54 13.08 11.30 -5.64
C PRO A 54 12.42 10.17 -4.83
N LEU A 55 11.09 10.15 -4.86
CA LEU A 55 10.31 9.10 -4.24
C LEU A 55 10.20 7.92 -5.21
N ARG A 56 10.53 6.72 -4.75
CA ARG A 56 10.38 5.48 -5.50
C ARG A 56 9.28 4.68 -4.81
N SER A 57 8.33 4.13 -5.57
CA SER A 57 7.24 3.35 -4.98
C SER A 57 6.98 2.07 -5.74
N LEU A 58 6.89 0.96 -5.03
CA LEU A 58 6.58 -0.36 -5.55
C LEU A 58 5.30 -0.85 -4.88
N ASN A 59 4.32 -1.25 -5.67
CA ASN A 59 3.10 -1.90 -5.20
C ASN A 59 3.06 -3.33 -5.72
N VAL A 60 2.84 -4.30 -4.83
CA VAL A 60 2.69 -5.72 -5.18
C VAL A 60 1.31 -6.20 -4.77
N GLU A 61 0.56 -6.65 -5.76
CA GLU A 61 -0.77 -7.24 -5.59
C GLU A 61 -0.68 -8.66 -5.01
N PRO A 62 -1.76 -9.17 -4.38
CA PRO A 62 -1.78 -10.52 -3.81
C PRO A 62 -1.39 -11.66 -4.75
N ASP A 63 -1.58 -11.49 -6.06
CA ASP A 63 -1.23 -12.47 -7.09
C ASP A 63 0.18 -12.27 -7.67
N GLY A 64 0.96 -11.36 -7.10
CA GLY A 64 2.34 -11.10 -7.48
C GLY A 64 2.52 -10.14 -8.64
N ARG A 65 1.45 -9.64 -9.28
CA ARG A 65 1.58 -8.50 -10.20
C ARG A 65 2.12 -7.30 -9.44
N TRP A 66 3.02 -6.56 -10.07
CA TRP A 66 3.58 -5.36 -9.46
C TRP A 66 3.67 -4.21 -10.45
N GLU A 67 3.59 -3.02 -9.88
CA GLU A 67 3.83 -1.73 -10.53
C GLU A 67 4.84 -0.98 -9.68
N CYS A 68 5.84 -0.42 -10.34
CA CYS A 68 6.84 0.39 -9.68
C CYS A 68 7.03 1.72 -10.38
N ASP A 69 6.83 2.79 -9.63
CA ASP A 69 7.10 4.17 -10.04
C ASP A 69 8.54 4.53 -9.70
N ASP A 70 9.29 4.92 -10.74
CA ASP A 70 10.70 5.33 -10.68
C ASP A 70 11.62 4.29 -10.00
N CYS A 71 11.33 3.01 -10.20
CA CYS A 71 12.08 1.92 -9.57
C CYS A 71 13.56 1.90 -9.92
N ALA A 72 13.99 2.51 -11.03
CA ALA A 72 15.38 2.58 -11.47
C ALA A 72 16.02 3.95 -11.24
N GLY A 73 15.26 4.96 -10.78
CA GLY A 73 15.72 6.34 -10.68
C GLY A 73 15.83 7.05 -12.03
N ASP A 74 15.15 6.55 -13.07
CA ASP A 74 15.14 7.08 -14.44
C ASP A 74 13.83 7.81 -14.81
N GLY A 75 12.91 7.96 -13.85
CA GLY A 75 11.60 8.58 -14.04
C GLY A 75 10.58 7.71 -14.77
N VAL A 76 10.84 6.40 -14.92
CA VAL A 76 9.97 5.48 -15.66
C VAL A 76 9.16 4.60 -14.72
N THR A 77 7.85 4.50 -14.99
CA THR A 77 7.00 3.48 -14.36
C THR A 77 7.18 2.14 -15.06
N SER A 78 7.49 1.10 -14.29
CA SER A 78 7.67 -0.27 -14.74
C SER A 78 6.62 -1.20 -14.15
N THR A 79 6.28 -2.26 -14.86
CA THR A 79 5.34 -3.27 -14.36
C THR A 79 5.86 -4.67 -14.62
N GLY A 80 5.42 -5.64 -13.81
CA GLY A 80 5.75 -7.03 -14.04
C GLY A 80 5.01 -7.97 -13.11
N SER A 81 5.59 -9.14 -12.87
CA SER A 81 5.06 -10.10 -11.90
C SER A 81 6.20 -10.82 -11.20
N LEU A 82 5.99 -11.15 -9.92
CA LEU A 82 6.87 -12.04 -9.18
C LEU A 82 6.77 -13.45 -9.77
N ASP A 83 7.89 -14.16 -9.85
CA ASP A 83 7.85 -15.58 -10.13
C ASP A 83 7.15 -16.35 -8.99
N PRO A 84 6.62 -17.57 -9.24
CA PRO A 84 5.84 -18.29 -8.25
C PRO A 84 6.57 -18.62 -6.94
N GLU A 85 7.89 -18.83 -7.00
CA GLU A 85 8.70 -19.14 -5.81
C GLU A 85 8.84 -17.90 -4.93
N ARG A 86 9.16 -16.75 -5.53
CA ARG A 86 9.22 -15.47 -4.82
C ARG A 86 7.86 -15.05 -4.27
N LEU A 87 6.77 -15.25 -5.03
CA LEU A 87 5.42 -14.96 -4.54
C LEU A 87 5.07 -15.80 -3.31
N LYS A 88 5.34 -17.12 -3.36
CA LYS A 88 5.12 -18.02 -2.23
C LYS A 88 5.94 -17.59 -1.01
N ARG A 89 7.19 -17.21 -1.21
CA ARG A 89 8.06 -16.72 -0.13
C ARG A 89 7.53 -15.41 0.46
N LEU A 90 7.11 -14.47 -0.37
CA LEU A 90 6.52 -13.20 0.07
C LEU A 90 5.27 -13.44 0.92
N HIS A 91 4.35 -14.32 0.49
CA HIS A 91 3.18 -14.68 1.28
C HIS A 91 3.55 -15.30 2.63
N GLY A 92 4.58 -16.15 2.67
CA GLY A 92 5.09 -16.71 3.92
C GLY A 92 5.59 -15.65 4.89
N LEU A 93 6.34 -14.64 4.40
CA LEU A 93 6.85 -13.53 5.22
C LEU A 93 5.72 -12.61 5.69
N LEU A 94 4.74 -12.30 4.83
CA LEU A 94 3.59 -11.46 5.18
C LEU A 94 2.65 -12.14 6.21
N ALA A 95 2.62 -13.47 6.21
CA ALA A 95 1.87 -14.25 7.20
C ALA A 95 2.66 -14.54 8.48
N ASP A 96 3.95 -14.17 8.57
CA ASP A 96 4.76 -14.41 9.76
C ASP A 96 4.24 -13.57 10.94
N PRO A 97 3.81 -14.19 12.05
CA PRO A 97 3.26 -13.46 13.19
C PRO A 97 4.26 -12.51 13.86
N ARG A 98 5.58 -12.71 13.64
CA ARG A 98 6.62 -11.79 14.13
C ARG A 98 6.57 -10.44 13.44
N LEU A 99 6.02 -10.35 12.21
CA LEU A 99 5.94 -9.10 11.45
C LEU A 99 5.14 -8.01 12.20
N ALA A 100 4.10 -8.40 12.95
CA ALA A 100 3.33 -7.46 13.76
C ALA A 100 4.16 -6.79 14.87
N GLN A 101 5.21 -7.46 15.35
CA GLN A 101 6.14 -6.91 16.34
C GLN A 101 7.17 -5.95 15.74
N GLU A 102 7.30 -5.93 14.41
CA GLU A 102 8.29 -5.12 13.69
C GLU A 102 7.74 -3.76 13.24
N THR A 103 6.46 -3.50 13.47
CA THR A 103 5.80 -2.23 13.11
C THR A 103 6.45 -1.03 13.81
N ASP A 104 6.43 0.11 13.13
CA ASP A 104 6.95 1.37 13.65
C ASP A 104 6.27 1.75 14.96
N GLU A 105 4.99 1.43 15.10
CA GLU A 105 4.22 1.67 16.31
C GLU A 105 4.73 0.82 17.49
N VAL A 106 4.94 -0.49 17.28
CA VAL A 106 5.38 -1.40 18.35
C VAL A 106 6.82 -1.10 18.74
N ARG A 107 7.70 -0.89 17.76
CA ARG A 107 9.12 -0.56 17.97
C ARG A 107 9.34 0.90 18.41
N LYS A 108 8.31 1.74 18.36
CA LYS A 108 8.39 3.20 18.59
C LYS A 108 9.42 3.87 17.69
N TYR A 109 9.51 3.41 16.44
CA TYR A 109 10.54 3.80 15.48
C TYR A 109 10.70 5.31 15.36
N LYS A 110 11.96 5.76 15.22
CA LYS A 110 12.35 7.15 14.99
C LYS A 110 13.49 7.13 13.98
N ALA A 111 13.38 7.93 12.93
CA ALA A 111 14.49 8.13 12.01
C ALA A 111 15.65 8.80 12.75
N THR A 112 16.83 8.22 12.60
CA THR A 112 18.07 8.60 13.30
C THR A 112 19.15 9.11 12.36
N CYS A 113 19.03 8.86 11.06
CA CYS A 113 20.09 9.08 10.09
C CYS A 113 19.74 10.22 9.14
N ILE A 114 20.74 11.04 8.85
CA ILE A 114 20.65 12.11 7.87
C ILE A 114 21.11 11.53 6.52
N ASP A 115 20.41 11.90 5.45
CA ASP A 115 20.75 11.54 4.06
C ASP A 115 20.89 10.02 3.79
N SER A 116 20.18 9.20 4.57
CA SER A 116 20.13 7.75 4.39
C SER A 116 19.04 7.34 3.39
N LEU A 117 19.16 6.15 2.82
CA LEU A 117 18.05 5.53 2.08
C LEU A 117 17.02 5.05 3.09
N THR A 118 15.87 5.73 3.15
CA THR A 118 14.73 5.32 3.96
C THR A 118 13.86 4.39 3.15
N SER A 119 13.55 3.21 3.70
CA SER A 119 12.63 2.23 3.13
C SER A 119 11.45 2.03 4.07
N SER A 120 10.25 2.25 3.57
CA SER A 120 8.99 2.10 4.31
C SER A 120 8.13 1.04 3.64
N LEU A 121 7.92 -0.07 4.35
CA LEU A 121 7.03 -1.15 3.95
C LEU A 121 5.66 -0.93 4.58
N LEU A 122 4.63 -0.84 3.73
CA LEU A 122 3.24 -0.84 4.14
C LEU A 122 2.65 -2.24 3.91
N THR A 123 2.21 -2.87 4.98
CA THR A 123 1.61 -4.21 4.98
C THR A 123 0.24 -4.17 5.67
N SER A 124 -0.47 -5.30 5.71
CA SER A 124 -1.74 -5.39 6.46
C SER A 124 -1.57 -5.28 7.97
N VAL A 125 -0.38 -5.50 8.52
CA VAL A 125 -0.12 -5.37 9.96
C VAL A 125 0.34 -3.98 10.37
N GLY A 126 0.72 -3.13 9.41
CA GLY A 126 1.13 -1.75 9.64
C GLY A 126 2.33 -1.32 8.80
N LEU A 127 2.81 -0.12 9.11
CA LEU A 127 4.01 0.49 8.54
C LEU A 127 5.26 -0.03 9.26
N ILE A 128 6.29 -0.37 8.50
CA ILE A 128 7.61 -0.77 9.00
C ILE A 128 8.65 0.02 8.22
N THR A 129 9.41 0.88 8.92
CA THR A 129 10.43 1.73 8.34
C THR A 129 11.82 1.26 8.76
N SER A 130 12.79 1.41 7.87
CA SER A 130 14.21 1.16 8.12
C SER A 130 15.07 2.09 7.27
N GLN A 131 16.20 2.51 7.82
CA GLN A 131 17.20 3.30 7.10
C GLN A 131 18.44 2.46 6.78
N ASP A 132 19.02 2.66 5.60
CA ASP A 132 20.32 2.10 5.27
C ASP A 132 21.44 2.99 5.84
N CYS A 133 21.72 2.82 7.13
CA CYS A 133 22.80 3.52 7.82
C CYS A 133 23.41 2.70 8.97
N PRO A 134 24.66 2.98 9.36
CA PRO A 134 25.31 2.30 10.47
C PRO A 134 24.54 2.46 11.80
N GLY A 135 24.35 1.35 12.51
CA GLY A 135 23.67 1.34 13.81
C GLY A 135 22.14 1.26 13.72
N GLU A 136 21.54 1.31 12.53
CA GLU A 136 20.11 1.06 12.37
C GLU A 136 19.77 -0.39 12.70
N GLU A 137 18.71 -0.58 13.49
CA GLU A 137 18.11 -1.89 13.72
C GLU A 137 17.47 -2.40 12.41
N ARG A 138 17.85 -3.61 12.02
CA ARG A 138 17.24 -4.33 10.89
C ARG A 138 16.17 -5.30 11.40
N PRO A 139 14.87 -4.95 11.27
CA PRO A 139 13.78 -5.88 11.63
C PRO A 139 13.85 -7.15 10.76
N PRO A 140 13.95 -8.34 11.35
CA PRO A 140 14.35 -9.54 10.61
C PRO A 140 13.39 -9.96 9.49
N VAL A 141 12.07 -9.94 9.73
CA VAL A 141 11.09 -10.37 8.71
C VAL A 141 10.93 -9.29 7.63
N ALA A 142 10.77 -8.03 8.03
CA ALA A 142 10.62 -6.92 7.11
C ALA A 142 11.88 -6.69 6.26
N HIS A 143 13.07 -6.95 6.80
CA HIS A 143 14.31 -6.91 6.02
C HIS A 143 14.32 -7.99 4.93
N GLU A 144 13.85 -9.21 5.23
CA GLU A 144 13.71 -10.25 4.20
C GLU A 144 12.69 -9.87 3.12
N ILE A 145 11.57 -9.22 3.49
CA ILE A 145 10.61 -8.70 2.52
C ILE A 145 11.28 -7.66 1.62
N LEU A 146 11.98 -6.68 2.21
CA LEU A 146 12.69 -5.64 1.48
C LEU A 146 13.69 -6.25 0.48
N LEU A 147 14.50 -7.21 0.92
CA LEU A 147 15.47 -7.91 0.07
C LEU A 147 14.79 -8.66 -1.08
N LEU A 148 13.70 -9.38 -0.79
CA LEU A 148 12.95 -10.11 -1.82
C LEU A 148 12.42 -9.15 -2.89
N LEU A 149 11.79 -8.05 -2.47
CA LEU A 149 11.19 -7.08 -3.38
C LEU A 149 12.27 -6.42 -4.26
N THR A 150 13.33 -5.89 -3.64
CA THR A 150 14.43 -5.21 -4.35
C THR A 150 15.23 -6.12 -5.28
N GLN A 151 15.28 -7.43 -5.04
CA GLN A 151 15.89 -8.41 -5.96
C GLN A 151 14.97 -8.85 -7.10
N ALA A 152 13.66 -8.66 -6.93
CA ALA A 152 12.64 -9.10 -7.89
C ALA A 152 12.18 -7.99 -8.83
N THR A 153 12.51 -6.74 -8.52
CA THR A 153 12.13 -5.56 -9.30
C THR A 153 13.36 -4.80 -9.79
N PRO A 154 13.28 -4.08 -10.92
CA PRO A 154 14.41 -3.31 -11.43
C PRO A 154 14.92 -2.33 -10.36
N ALA A 155 16.24 -2.31 -10.13
CA ALA A 155 16.90 -1.37 -9.23
C ALA A 155 17.76 -0.34 -9.98
N GLU A 156 18.12 -0.64 -11.22
CA GLU A 156 18.97 0.15 -12.12
C GLU A 156 18.31 0.28 -13.50
N PRO A 157 18.63 1.33 -14.28
CA PRO A 157 18.16 1.47 -15.65
C PRO A 157 18.60 0.24 -16.46
N THR A 158 17.65 -0.45 -17.08
CA THR A 158 18.00 -1.52 -18.03
C THR A 158 18.53 -0.86 -19.29
N ALA A 159 19.84 -1.01 -19.52
CA ALA A 159 20.56 -0.48 -20.68
C ALA A 159 20.25 -1.25 -21.98
#